data_AF-A0AAP0P6Q4-F1
#
_entry.id   AF-A0AAP0P6Q4-F1
#
_cell.length_a   1.000
_cell.length_b   1.000
_cell.length_c   1.000
_cell.angle_alpha   90.00
_cell.angle_beta   90.00
_cell.angle_gamma   90.00
#
_symmetry.space_group_name_H-M   'P 1'
#
loop_
_entity.id
_entity.type
_entity.pdbx_description
1 polymer ?
#
loop_
_entity_poly.entity_id
_entity_poly.type
_entity_poly.pdbx_seq_one_letter_code
_entity_poly.pdbx_strand_id
1 'polypeptide(L)'
;MNSSCIYSLVRFPHSSDQHRDLAEDVFKTHDLLFLDRPPSQPTKIVCYDFKDLAFASYGEYWRDFRKICTLHLLSLKRVKSFQSLREEEVAKLISKVSVMAGSPFNFSESVFAMTNNVSTSEAFGKKCKDTEAFLAATRAISKLRKSGLQVFDLFPSLHVLSVIIGL
;
A
#
# COMPACT_ATOMS: atom_id res chain seq x y z
N MET A 1 6.27 -23.87 -3.26
CA MET A 1 7.51 -23.39 -3.92
C MET A 1 8.67 -23.63 -2.98
N ASN A 2 9.77 -24.23 -3.47
CA ASN A 2 10.91 -24.54 -2.63
C ASN A 2 11.66 -23.23 -2.34
N SER A 3 11.75 -22.83 -1.07
CA SER A 3 12.29 -21.53 -0.64
C SER A 3 13.72 -21.26 -1.14
N SER A 4 14.47 -22.32 -1.47
CA SER A 4 15.85 -22.27 -1.98
C SER A 4 16.06 -21.49 -3.27
N CYS A 5 15.08 -21.40 -4.19
CA CYS A 5 15.27 -20.62 -5.43
C CYS A 5 15.23 -19.10 -5.19
N ILE A 6 14.37 -18.63 -4.27
CA ILE A 6 14.20 -17.20 -3.98
C ILE A 6 15.48 -16.64 -3.32
N TYR A 7 16.14 -17.42 -2.45
CA TYR A 7 17.34 -16.98 -1.74
C TYR A 7 18.57 -16.75 -2.63
N SER A 8 18.65 -17.43 -3.78
CA SER A 8 19.80 -17.29 -4.69
C SER A 8 19.80 -15.98 -5.48
N LEU A 9 18.62 -15.41 -5.71
CA LEU A 9 18.46 -14.22 -6.55
C LEU A 9 18.62 -12.90 -5.80
N VAL A 10 18.52 -12.90 -4.46
CA VAL A 10 18.48 -11.64 -3.70
C VAL A 10 19.68 -11.51 -2.76
N ARG A 11 20.89 -11.50 -3.35
CA ARG A 11 22.06 -10.91 -2.70
C ARG A 11 22.00 -9.40 -2.97
N PHE A 12 21.90 -8.59 -1.93
CA PHE A 12 21.89 -7.13 -2.08
C PHE A 12 23.23 -6.66 -2.66
N PRO A 13 23.23 -6.04 -3.84
CA PRO A 13 24.45 -5.58 -4.46
C PRO A 13 25.03 -4.34 -3.77
N HIS A 14 26.32 -4.08 -3.99
CA HIS A 14 27.02 -2.95 -3.35
C HIS A 14 26.97 -1.66 -4.17
N SER A 15 26.47 -1.69 -5.42
CA SER A 15 26.42 -0.54 -6.34
C SER A 15 25.01 -0.23 -6.83
N SER A 16 24.73 1.03 -7.18
CA SER A 16 23.41 1.48 -7.64
C SER A 16 22.95 0.84 -8.95
N ASP A 17 23.88 0.59 -9.88
CA ASP A 17 23.54 -0.03 -11.18
C ASP A 17 23.08 -1.48 -11.01
N GLN A 18 23.76 -2.25 -10.16
CA GLN A 18 23.35 -3.62 -9.85
C GLN A 18 21.99 -3.69 -9.15
N HIS A 19 21.58 -2.67 -8.39
CA HIS A 19 20.24 -2.63 -7.79
C HIS A 19 19.14 -2.45 -8.84
N ARG A 20 19.39 -1.62 -9.86
CA ARG A 20 18.45 -1.42 -10.97
C ARG A 20 18.31 -2.72 -11.77
N ASP A 21 19.43 -3.34 -12.11
CA ASP A 21 19.44 -4.56 -12.91
C ASP A 21 18.76 -5.71 -12.14
N LEU A 22 18.97 -5.82 -10.82
CA LEU A 22 18.25 -6.76 -9.96
C LEU A 22 16.74 -6.48 -9.91
N ALA A 23 16.33 -5.21 -9.81
CA ALA A 23 14.91 -4.85 -9.82
C ALA A 23 14.25 -5.19 -11.17
N GLU A 24 14.96 -5.00 -12.28
CA GLU A 24 14.50 -5.40 -13.60
C GLU A 24 14.34 -6.92 -13.71
N ASP A 25 15.32 -7.69 -13.23
CA ASP A 25 15.23 -9.14 -13.23
C ASP A 25 14.09 -9.68 -12.38
N VAL A 26 13.80 -9.05 -11.23
CA VAL A 26 12.72 -9.46 -10.34
C VAL A 26 11.34 -9.05 -10.87
N PHE A 27 11.18 -7.81 -11.33
CA PHE A 27 9.87 -7.26 -11.69
C PHE A 27 9.51 -7.36 -13.18
N LYS A 28 10.44 -7.76 -14.05
CA LYS A 28 10.16 -8.00 -15.48
C LYS A 28 10.52 -9.42 -15.91
N THR A 29 11.74 -9.87 -15.68
CA THR A 29 12.23 -11.15 -16.21
C THR A 29 11.60 -12.34 -15.47
N HIS A 30 11.48 -12.23 -14.16
CA HIS A 30 10.98 -13.29 -13.28
C HIS A 30 9.73 -12.86 -12.50
N ASP A 31 8.97 -11.91 -13.04
CA ASP A 31 7.82 -11.30 -12.35
C ASP A 31 6.85 -12.35 -11.80
N LEU A 32 6.53 -13.39 -12.58
CA LEU A 32 5.67 -14.51 -12.22
C LEU A 32 6.12 -15.25 -10.94
N LEU A 33 7.43 -15.31 -10.65
CA LEU A 33 7.96 -15.96 -9.46
C LEU A 33 7.78 -15.13 -8.19
N PHE A 34 7.58 -13.81 -8.34
CA PHE A 34 7.49 -12.84 -7.25
C PHE A 34 6.12 -12.15 -7.16
N LEU A 35 5.09 -12.70 -7.83
CA LEU A 35 3.73 -12.14 -7.80
C LEU A 35 3.04 -12.30 -6.45
N ASP A 36 3.27 -13.43 -5.80
CA ASP A 36 2.60 -13.76 -4.53
C ASP A 36 3.30 -13.07 -3.36
N ARG A 37 2.49 -12.43 -2.50
CA ARG A 37 3.00 -11.81 -1.27
C ARG A 37 3.04 -12.84 -0.15
N PRO A 38 4.09 -12.82 0.70
CA PRO A 38 4.14 -13.66 1.89
C PRO A 38 2.92 -13.43 2.79
N PRO A 39 2.21 -14.49 3.21
CA PRO A 39 1.03 -14.36 4.06
C PRO A 39 1.44 -14.05 5.50
N SER A 40 0.76 -13.07 6.12
CA SER A 40 0.85 -12.84 7.57
C SER A 40 -0.53 -12.91 8.22
N GLN A 41 -0.60 -13.25 9.51
CA GLN A 41 -1.88 -13.31 10.25
C GLN A 41 -2.66 -11.99 10.23
N PRO A 42 -2.04 -10.81 10.47
CA PRO A 42 -2.76 -9.55 10.36
C PRO A 42 -3.29 -9.30 8.95
N THR A 43 -2.51 -9.62 7.90
CA THR A 43 -2.97 -9.48 6.52
C THR A 43 -4.10 -10.43 6.19
N LYS A 44 -4.12 -11.66 6.73
CA LYS A 44 -5.23 -12.60 6.52
C LYS A 44 -6.56 -12.01 6.99
N ILE A 45 -6.57 -11.36 8.16
CA ILE A 45 -7.78 -10.75 8.72
C ILE A 45 -8.17 -9.49 7.93
N VAL A 46 -7.22 -8.57 7.72
CA VAL A 46 -7.49 -7.27 7.08
C VAL A 46 -7.84 -7.41 5.60
N CYS A 47 -7.25 -8.38 4.92
CA CYS A 47 -7.41 -8.62 3.49
C CYS A 47 -8.41 -9.74 3.17
N TYR A 48 -9.38 -9.97 4.06
CA TYR A 48 -10.48 -10.91 3.85
C TYR A 48 -10.03 -12.31 3.39
N ASP A 49 -9.14 -12.93 4.15
CA ASP A 49 -8.57 -14.24 3.84
C ASP A 49 -7.82 -14.26 2.49
N PHE A 50 -7.06 -13.19 2.22
CA PHE A 50 -6.30 -13.00 0.96
C PHE A 50 -7.22 -12.99 -0.28
N LYS A 51 -8.37 -12.31 -0.18
CA LYS A 51 -9.31 -12.10 -1.28
C LYS A 51 -9.41 -10.63 -1.67
N ASP A 52 -8.34 -9.88 -1.44
CA ASP A 52 -8.22 -8.47 -1.82
C ASP A 52 -7.30 -8.30 -3.04
N LEU A 53 -7.20 -7.07 -3.55
CA LEU A 53 -6.38 -6.79 -4.73
C LEU A 53 -4.87 -6.84 -4.44
N ALA A 54 -4.45 -6.62 -3.18
CA ALA A 54 -3.05 -6.49 -2.82
C ALA A 54 -2.39 -7.80 -2.38
N PHE A 55 -3.11 -8.71 -1.70
CA PHE A 55 -2.54 -9.96 -1.16
C PHE A 55 -3.17 -11.24 -1.69
N ALA A 56 -4.22 -11.20 -2.53
CA ALA A 56 -4.69 -12.42 -3.18
C ALA A 56 -3.62 -13.03 -4.09
N SER A 57 -3.46 -14.35 -4.00
CA SER A 57 -2.52 -15.09 -4.84
C SER A 57 -2.86 -14.95 -6.32
N TYR A 58 -1.82 -14.94 -7.15
CA TYR A 58 -1.99 -14.81 -8.59
C TYR A 58 -2.77 -16.01 -9.15
N GLY A 59 -3.84 -15.70 -9.89
CA GLY A 59 -4.75 -16.69 -10.44
C GLY A 59 -5.85 -16.03 -11.25
N GLU A 60 -6.80 -16.82 -11.74
CA GLU A 60 -7.94 -16.31 -12.51
C GLU A 60 -8.74 -15.28 -11.72
N TYR A 61 -9.05 -15.58 -10.46
CA TYR A 61 -9.73 -14.66 -9.54
C TYR A 61 -9.04 -13.29 -9.45
N TRP A 62 -7.73 -13.26 -9.18
CA TRP A 62 -6.98 -12.00 -9.04
C TRP A 62 -6.93 -11.23 -10.36
N ARG A 63 -6.75 -11.91 -11.50
CA ARG A 63 -6.71 -11.26 -12.82
C ARG A 63 -8.04 -10.61 -13.16
N ASP A 64 -9.16 -11.30 -12.92
CA ASP A 64 -10.49 -10.76 -13.16
C ASP A 64 -10.80 -9.60 -12.22
N PHE A 65 -10.47 -9.75 -10.93
CA PHE A 65 -10.67 -8.69 -9.97
C PHE A 65 -9.84 -7.44 -10.31
N ARG A 66 -8.56 -7.61 -10.66
CA ARG A 66 -7.69 -6.52 -11.13
C ARG A 66 -8.24 -5.84 -12.39
N LYS A 67 -8.75 -6.61 -13.34
CA LYS A 67 -9.37 -6.09 -14.56
C LYS A 67 -10.58 -5.22 -14.24
N ILE A 68 -11.47 -5.68 -13.36
CA ILE A 68 -12.63 -4.92 -12.90
C ILE A 68 -12.19 -3.61 -12.23
N CYS A 69 -11.26 -3.66 -11.27
CA CYS A 69 -10.74 -2.46 -10.61
C CYS A 69 -10.13 -1.47 -11.62
N THR A 70 -9.34 -1.96 -12.57
CA THR A 70 -8.67 -1.12 -13.57
C THR A 70 -9.68 -0.43 -14.49
N LEU A 71 -10.70 -1.16 -14.97
CA LEU A 71 -11.67 -0.63 -15.92
C LEU A 71 -12.69 0.31 -15.27
N HIS A 72 -13.14 0.00 -14.06
CA HIS A 72 -14.27 0.70 -13.45
C HIS A 72 -13.88 1.69 -12.34
N LEU A 73 -12.83 1.37 -11.56
CA LEU A 73 -12.43 2.20 -10.42
C LEU A 73 -11.25 3.11 -10.77
N LEU A 74 -10.24 2.58 -11.46
CA LEU A 74 -8.96 3.23 -11.72
C LEU A 74 -8.80 3.69 -13.18
N SER A 75 -9.87 3.73 -13.96
CA SER A 75 -9.81 4.22 -15.33
C SER A 75 -9.52 5.72 -15.37
N LEU A 76 -8.82 6.18 -16.42
CA LEU A 76 -8.51 7.60 -16.61
C LEU A 76 -9.75 8.49 -16.52
N LYS A 77 -10.89 8.03 -17.06
CA LYS A 77 -12.16 8.74 -16.98
C LYS A 77 -12.63 8.88 -15.53
N ARG A 78 -12.58 7.81 -14.74
CA ARG A 78 -13.00 7.81 -13.34
C ARG A 78 -12.07 8.69 -12.48
N VAL A 79 -10.76 8.55 -12.65
CA VAL A 79 -9.75 9.36 -11.95
C VAL A 79 -9.93 10.86 -12.24
N LYS A 80 -10.19 11.23 -13.51
CA LYS A 80 -10.46 12.63 -13.89
C LYS A 80 -11.78 13.15 -13.32
N SER A 81 -12.81 12.31 -13.19
CA SER A 81 -14.09 12.76 -12.63
C SER A 81 -14.01 13.25 -11.17
N PHE A 82 -12.97 12.86 -10.44
CA PHE A 82 -12.71 13.30 -9.06
C PHE A 82 -11.66 14.42 -8.96
N GLN A 83 -11.24 15.00 -10.08
CA GLN A 83 -10.23 16.07 -10.08
C GLN A 83 -10.62 17.26 -9.21
N SER A 84 -11.85 17.77 -9.37
CA SER A 84 -12.34 18.91 -8.60
C SER A 84 -12.37 18.65 -7.10
N LEU A 85 -12.65 17.41 -6.70
CA LEU A 85 -12.64 16.99 -5.30
C LEU A 85 -11.21 17.03 -4.72
N ARG A 86 -10.22 16.56 -5.48
CA ARG A 86 -8.80 16.64 -5.06
C ARG A 86 -8.33 18.09 -4.98
N GLU A 87 -8.69 18.92 -5.95
CA GLU A 87 -8.38 20.35 -5.95
C GLU A 87 -8.99 21.06 -4.73
N GLU A 88 -10.23 20.73 -4.38
CA GLU A 88 -10.92 21.24 -3.17
C GLU A 88 -10.17 20.85 -1.89
N GLU A 89 -9.79 19.59 -1.71
CA GLU A 89 -9.07 19.12 -0.52
C GLU A 89 -7.65 19.70 -0.42
N VAL A 90 -6.96 19.87 -1.56
CA VAL A 90 -5.65 20.55 -1.61
C VAL A 90 -5.77 22.02 -1.25
N ALA A 91 -6.78 22.74 -1.77
CA ALA A 91 -7.02 24.13 -1.43
C ALA A 91 -7.31 24.31 0.08
N LYS A 92 -8.05 23.37 0.70
CA LYS A 92 -8.27 23.35 2.15
C LYS A 92 -6.95 23.17 2.91
N LEU A 93 -6.07 22.27 2.46
CA LEU A 93 -4.77 22.07 3.09
C LEU A 93 -3.89 23.33 2.98
N ILE A 94 -3.81 23.95 1.81
CA ILE A 94 -3.05 25.19 1.60
C ILE A 94 -3.57 26.31 2.52
N SER A 95 -4.89 26.49 2.60
CA SER A 95 -5.51 27.48 3.49
C SER A 95 -5.12 27.24 4.95
N LYS A 96 -5.18 25.99 5.43
CA LYS A 96 -4.74 25.63 6.79
C LYS A 96 -3.26 25.97 7.02
N VAL A 97 -2.38 25.66 6.07
CA VAL A 97 -0.96 25.97 6.18
C VAL A 97 -0.73 27.49 6.25
N SER A 98 -1.43 28.26 5.41
CA SER A 98 -1.32 29.72 5.40
C SER A 98 -1.76 30.36 6.72
N VAL A 99 -2.82 29.85 7.35
CA VAL A 99 -3.30 30.33 8.65
C VAL A 99 -2.32 30.00 9.78
N MET A 100 -1.65 28.85 9.72
CA MET A 100 -0.70 28.41 10.73
C MET A 100 0.72 28.94 10.50
N ALA A 101 0.91 29.88 9.56
CA ALA A 101 2.23 30.43 9.23
C ALA A 101 2.91 31.00 10.49
N GLY A 102 4.14 30.54 10.74
CA GLY A 102 4.93 30.95 11.92
C GLY A 102 4.66 30.13 13.20
N SER A 103 3.86 29.07 13.13
CA SER A 103 3.60 28.16 14.25
C SER A 103 3.91 26.69 13.91
N PRO A 104 4.19 25.82 14.90
CA PRO A 104 4.37 24.40 14.66
C PRO A 104 3.12 23.77 14.01
N PHE A 105 3.30 23.09 12.89
CA PHE A 105 2.23 22.47 12.12
C PHE A 105 2.54 21.00 11.82
N ASN A 106 1.64 20.09 12.19
CA ASN A 106 1.77 18.68 11.85
C ASN A 106 1.34 18.42 10.40
N PHE A 107 2.30 18.55 9.48
CA PHE A 107 2.06 18.35 8.06
C PHE A 107 1.69 16.89 7.73
N SER A 108 2.33 15.92 8.37
CA SER A 108 2.09 14.49 8.13
C SER A 108 0.64 14.11 8.43
N GLU A 109 0.09 14.57 9.56
CA GLU A 109 -1.29 14.31 9.93
C GLU A 109 -2.29 15.00 9.00
N SER A 110 -1.98 16.23 8.58
CA SER A 110 -2.85 16.99 7.68
C SER A 110 -2.91 16.39 6.28
N VAL A 111 -1.78 15.92 5.74
CA VAL A 111 -1.74 15.16 4.48
C VAL A 111 -2.48 13.84 4.62
N PHE A 112 -2.27 13.11 5.73
CA PHE A 112 -2.98 11.86 5.97
C PHE A 112 -4.50 12.06 6.01
N ALA A 113 -4.99 13.11 6.69
CA ALA A 113 -6.41 13.45 6.72
C ALA A 113 -6.94 13.82 5.33
N MET A 114 -6.22 14.65 4.57
CA MET A 114 -6.57 15.05 3.21
C MET A 114 -6.68 13.84 2.28
N THR A 115 -5.68 12.94 2.26
CA THR A 115 -5.70 11.74 1.43
C THR A 115 -6.88 10.85 1.76
N ASN A 116 -7.17 10.64 3.05
CA ASN A 116 -8.32 9.83 3.44
C ASN A 116 -9.64 10.50 3.06
N ASN A 117 -9.80 11.81 3.24
CA ASN A 117 -11.01 12.52 2.81
C ASN A 117 -11.27 12.37 1.32
N VAL A 118 -10.21 12.43 0.50
CA VAL A 118 -10.29 12.14 -0.92
C VAL A 118 -10.77 10.70 -1.12
N SER A 119 -10.09 9.72 -0.55
CA SER A 119 -10.41 8.30 -0.74
C SER A 119 -11.83 7.93 -0.26
N THR A 120 -12.27 8.42 0.89
CA THR A 120 -13.62 8.16 1.41
C THR A 120 -14.69 8.86 0.59
N SER A 121 -14.42 10.06 0.08
CA SER A 121 -15.35 10.75 -0.80
C SER A 121 -15.45 10.09 -2.17
N GLU A 122 -14.36 9.56 -2.69
CA GLU A 122 -14.34 8.79 -3.94
C GLU A 122 -15.06 7.45 -3.78
N ALA A 123 -14.89 6.77 -2.64
CA ALA A 123 -15.49 5.46 -2.36
C ALA A 123 -16.96 5.52 -1.95
N PHE A 124 -17.32 6.44 -1.06
CA PHE A 124 -18.63 6.50 -0.39
C PHE A 124 -19.43 7.77 -0.71
N GLY A 125 -18.84 8.74 -1.43
CA GLY A 125 -19.44 10.05 -1.68
C GLY A 125 -19.20 11.07 -0.55
N LYS A 126 -19.56 12.34 -0.80
CA LYS A 126 -19.28 13.49 0.12
C LYS A 126 -19.97 13.41 1.50
N LYS A 127 -20.90 12.47 1.74
CA LYS A 127 -21.64 12.32 2.99
C LYS A 127 -21.64 10.86 3.44
N CYS A 128 -20.53 10.40 4.00
CA CYS A 128 -20.47 9.09 4.65
C CYS A 128 -20.48 9.27 6.17
N LYS A 129 -21.51 8.72 6.84
CA LYS A 129 -21.61 8.71 8.31
C LYS A 129 -20.47 7.91 8.95
N ASP A 130 -19.90 6.98 8.19
CA ASP A 130 -18.86 6.05 8.65
C ASP A 130 -17.44 6.53 8.34
N THR A 131 -17.26 7.79 7.90
CA THR A 131 -15.93 8.36 7.59
C THR A 131 -14.98 8.25 8.79
N GLU A 132 -15.47 8.59 9.99
CA GLU A 132 -14.66 8.50 11.22
C GLU A 132 -14.31 7.06 11.59
N ALA A 133 -15.26 6.13 11.43
CA ALA A 133 -15.03 4.71 11.67
C ALA A 133 -13.98 4.15 10.69
N PHE A 134 -14.07 4.52 9.41
CA PHE A 134 -13.11 4.15 8.37
C PHE A 134 -11.71 4.72 8.65
N LEU A 135 -11.62 5.99 9.05
CA LEU A 135 -10.36 6.63 9.44
C LEU A 135 -9.73 5.93 10.65
N ALA A 136 -10.53 5.62 11.67
CA ALA A 136 -10.08 4.88 12.84
C ALA A 136 -9.55 3.49 12.46
N ALA A 137 -10.29 2.76 11.61
CA ALA A 137 -9.87 1.46 11.11
C ALA A 137 -8.56 1.56 10.30
N THR A 138 -8.43 2.55 9.41
CA THR A 138 -7.22 2.74 8.59
C THR A 138 -6.00 3.08 9.44
N ARG A 139 -6.16 3.90 10.49
CA ARG A 139 -5.10 4.17 11.47
C ARG A 139 -4.73 2.92 12.26
N ALA A 140 -5.72 2.13 12.70
CA ALA A 140 -5.47 0.88 13.41
C ALA A 140 -4.71 -0.12 12.53
N ILE A 141 -5.15 -0.31 11.29
CA ILE A 141 -4.47 -1.16 10.29
C ILE A 141 -3.04 -0.67 10.05
N SER A 142 -2.83 0.65 9.93
CA SER A 142 -1.49 1.21 9.73
C SER A 142 -0.55 0.96 10.93
N LYS A 143 -1.08 0.89 12.16
CA LYS A 143 -0.31 0.55 13.37
C LYS A 143 -0.03 -0.95 13.49
N LEU A 144 -1.01 -1.79 13.10
CA LEU A 144 -0.86 -3.25 13.06
C LEU A 144 0.14 -3.66 11.99
N ARG A 145 0.14 -2.93 10.87
CA ARG A 145 1.12 -3.03 9.80
C ARG A 145 2.38 -2.25 10.20
N LYS A 146 3.10 -2.73 11.21
CA LYS A 146 4.51 -2.35 11.41
C LYS A 146 5.18 -2.62 10.05
N SER A 147 5.49 -1.55 9.29
CA SER A 147 5.98 -1.52 7.90
C SER A 147 5.43 -2.58 6.94
N GLY A 148 4.56 -2.18 6.01
CA GLY A 148 4.09 -3.07 4.95
C GLY A 148 5.23 -3.74 4.20
N LEU A 149 5.23 -5.07 4.20
CA LEU A 149 6.37 -5.93 3.88
C LEU A 149 7.47 -5.73 4.92
N GLN A 150 7.45 -6.54 5.97
CA GLN A 150 8.66 -6.65 6.77
C GLN A 150 9.77 -7.17 5.84
N VAL A 151 10.98 -6.62 5.96
CA VAL A 151 12.13 -7.16 5.20
C VAL A 151 12.26 -8.66 5.46
N PHE A 152 11.88 -9.14 6.64
CA PHE A 152 11.86 -10.56 6.98
C PHE A 152 10.82 -11.39 6.20
N ASP A 153 9.71 -10.77 5.75
CA ASP A 153 8.71 -11.43 4.90
C ASP A 153 9.28 -11.70 3.50
N LEU A 154 10.09 -10.78 2.99
CA LEU A 154 10.79 -10.90 1.70
C LEU A 154 12.05 -11.77 1.79
N PHE A 155 12.67 -11.86 2.97
CA PHE A 155 13.91 -12.56 3.22
C PHE A 155 13.77 -13.47 4.45
N PRO A 156 13.24 -14.69 4.29
CA PRO A 156 13.03 -15.57 5.43
C PRO A 156 14.33 -16.06 6.10
N SER A 157 15.50 -15.81 5.50
CA SER A 157 16.81 -15.97 6.14
C SER A 157 17.07 -14.97 7.28
N LEU A 158 16.30 -13.87 7.34
CA LEU A 158 16.35 -12.88 8.42
C LEU A 158 15.31 -13.16 9.52
N HIS A 159 14.63 -14.32 9.50
CA HIS A 159 13.72 -14.76 10.56
C HIS A 159 14.39 -14.85 11.94
N VAL A 160 15.71 -15.03 12.00
CA VAL A 160 16.45 -14.99 13.28
C VAL A 160 16.40 -13.59 13.90
N LEU A 161 16.37 -12.53 13.08
CA LEU A 161 16.26 -11.15 13.57
C LEU A 161 14.86 -10.85 14.11
N SER A 162 13.77 -11.39 13.54
CA SER A 162 12.43 -11.17 14.11
C SER A 162 12.31 -11.73 15.53
N VAL A 163 12.90 -12.92 15.76
CA VAL A 163 12.98 -13.55 17.09
C VAL A 163 13.80 -12.71 18.08
N ILE A 164 14.89 -12.08 17.61
CA ILE A 164 15.78 -11.25 18.46
C ILE A 164 15.14 -9.88 18.77
N ILE A 165 14.40 -9.29 17.83
CA ILE A 165 13.78 -7.96 17.97
C ILE A 165 12.42 -8.06 18.70
N GLY A 166 11.95 -9.26 19.02
CA GLY A 166 10.70 -9.48 19.74
C GLY A 166 9.46 -9.13 18.92
N LEU A 167 9.51 -9.43 17.62
CA LEU A 167 8.41 -9.26 16.66
C LEU A 167 7.78 -10.61 16.31
#